data_AF-A0A1I2NTX0-F1
#
_entry.id   AF-A0A1I2NTX0-F1
#
_cell.length_a   1.000
_cell.length_b   1.000
_cell.length_c   1.000
_cell.angle_alpha   90.00
_cell.angle_beta   90.00
_cell.angle_gamma   90.00
#
_symmetry.space_group_name_H-M   'P 1'
#
loop_
_entity.id
_entity.type
_entity.pdbx_description
1 polymer ?
#
loop_
_entity_poly.entity_id
_entity_poly.type
_entity_poly.pdbx_seq_one_letter_code
_entity_poly.pdbx_strand_id
1 'polypeptide(L)'
;MLEEDEIFIRILAETQDPDFNSFRWLRKNFDYYKATLIWPEGLPPIRRTTFTLQTKWKDFHQVYTDILQATPHELDNFTQTLTLFPTNDN
;
A
#
# COMPACT_ATOMS: atom_id res chain seq x y z
N MET A 1 1.32 21.27 8.27
CA MET A 1 1.16 19.86 7.86
C MET A 1 1.16 19.88 6.35
N LEU A 2 2.00 19.07 5.70
CA LEU A 2 1.95 18.94 4.25
C LEU A 2 0.62 18.22 3.91
N GLU A 3 -0.12 18.71 2.91
CA GLU A 3 -1.45 18.17 2.54
C GLU A 3 -1.44 16.65 2.29
N GLU A 4 -0.29 16.11 1.89
CA GLU A 4 -0.09 14.68 1.68
C GLU A 4 -0.17 13.87 2.99
N ASP A 5 0.36 14.39 4.11
CA ASP A 5 0.32 13.66 5.39
C ASP A 5 -1.13 13.49 5.89
N GLU A 6 -2.02 14.45 5.63
CA GLU A 6 -3.44 14.33 6.00
C GLU A 6 -4.14 13.19 5.26
N ILE A 7 -3.77 12.96 3.99
CA ILE A 7 -4.29 11.85 3.18
C ILE A 7 -3.88 10.52 3.82
N PHE A 8 -2.60 10.35 4.16
CA PHE A 8 -2.12 9.11 4.77
C PHE A 8 -2.69 8.89 6.17
N ILE A 9 -2.91 9.96 6.97
CA ILE A 9 -3.61 9.85 8.25
C ILE A 9 -5.02 9.29 8.06
N ARG A 10 -5.78 9.81 7.08
CA ARG A 10 -7.13 9.33 6.79
C ARG A 10 -7.12 7.88 6.30
N ILE A 11 -6.23 7.53 5.38
CA ILE A 11 -6.11 6.17 4.84
C ILE A 11 -5.74 5.17 5.95
N LEU A 12 -4.84 5.56 6.86
CA LEU A 12 -4.45 4.74 8.00
C LEU A 12 -5.60 4.59 9.00
N ALA A 13 -6.41 5.63 9.22
CA ALA A 13 -7.58 5.56 10.09
C ALA A 13 -8.61 4.53 9.58
N GLU A 14 -8.75 4.33 8.27
CA GLU A 14 -9.64 3.30 7.69
C GLU A 14 -9.27 1.88 8.18
N THR A 15 -8.01 1.63 8.55
CA THR A 15 -7.57 0.31 9.08
C THR A 15 -8.11 0.00 10.48
N GLN A 16 -8.62 1.01 11.17
CA GLN A 16 -9.21 0.89 12.50
C GLN A 16 -10.74 0.78 12.46
N ASP A 17 -11.33 0.78 11.26
CA ASP A 17 -12.77 0.67 11.07
C ASP A 17 -13.26 -0.76 11.44
N PRO A 18 -14.36 -0.90 12.20
CA PRO A 18 -14.93 -2.21 12.52
C PRO A 18 -15.28 -3.06 11.29
N ASP A 19 -15.64 -2.42 10.18
CA ASP A 19 -15.98 -3.06 8.90
C ASP A 19 -14.77 -3.12 7.94
N PHE A 20 -13.55 -3.01 8.48
CA PHE A 20 -12.33 -3.00 7.69
C PHE A 20 -12.20 -4.25 6.81
N ASN A 21 -12.08 -4.03 5.50
CA ASN A 21 -11.84 -5.08 4.52
C ASN A 21 -10.50 -4.85 3.82
N SER A 22 -9.51 -5.68 4.13
CA SER A 22 -8.14 -5.59 3.61
C SER A 22 -8.10 -5.62 2.09
N PHE A 23 -8.87 -6.50 1.45
CA PHE A 23 -8.90 -6.63 -0.01
C PHE A 23 -9.35 -5.35 -0.71
N ARG A 24 -10.47 -4.77 -0.23
CA ARG A 24 -10.99 -3.50 -0.73
C ARG A 24 -10.02 -2.36 -0.47
N TRP A 25 -9.44 -2.32 0.73
CA TRP A 25 -8.51 -1.26 1.13
C TRP A 25 -7.22 -1.29 0.31
N LEU A 26 -6.64 -2.48 0.07
CA LEU A 26 -5.46 -2.64 -0.79
C LEU A 26 -5.74 -2.13 -2.21
N ARG A 27 -6.82 -2.58 -2.86
CA ARG A 27 -7.17 -2.10 -4.22
C ARG A 27 -7.37 -0.60 -4.29
N LYS A 28 -8.08 -0.02 -3.31
CA LYS A 28 -8.38 1.41 -3.25
C LYS A 28 -7.12 2.26 -3.11
N ASN A 29 -6.14 1.80 -2.33
CA ASN A 29 -4.98 2.60 -1.93
C ASN A 29 -3.69 2.25 -2.68
N PHE A 30 -3.75 1.35 -3.67
CA PHE A 30 -2.58 0.87 -4.39
C PHE A 30 -1.81 1.98 -5.13
N ASP A 31 -2.50 2.98 -5.70
CA ASP A 31 -1.80 4.09 -6.36
C ASP A 31 -0.96 4.92 -5.37
N TYR A 32 -1.45 5.12 -4.14
CA TYR A 32 -0.65 5.74 -3.09
C TYR A 32 0.54 4.87 -2.69
N TYR A 33 0.36 3.54 -2.65
CA TYR A 33 1.47 2.62 -2.40
C TYR A 33 2.54 2.70 -3.49
N LYS A 34 2.16 2.75 -4.78
CA LYS A 34 3.10 2.97 -5.88
C LYS A 34 3.88 4.28 -5.72
N ALA A 35 3.24 5.35 -5.27
CA ALA A 35 3.92 6.63 -5.02
C ALA A 35 5.01 6.53 -3.95
N THR A 36 4.88 5.60 -3.00
CA THR A 36 5.89 5.30 -1.98
C THR A 36 7.09 4.48 -2.52
N LEU A 37 7.00 3.99 -3.75
CA LEU A 37 7.99 3.11 -4.37
C LEU A 37 8.75 3.81 -5.51
N ILE A 38 9.92 3.28 -5.82
CA ILE A 38 10.57 3.41 -7.13
C ILE A 38 10.23 2.12 -7.86
N TRP A 39 9.31 2.18 -8.80
CA TRP A 39 8.92 1.02 -9.59
C TRP A 39 9.25 1.32 -11.06
N PRO A 40 10.37 0.81 -11.59
CA PRO A 40 10.67 0.86 -13.01
C PRO A 40 9.85 -0.19 -13.76
N GLU A 41 9.56 0.07 -15.03
CA GLU A 41 8.91 -0.93 -15.90
C GLU A 41 9.77 -2.20 -16.02
N GLY A 42 9.15 -3.36 -15.82
CA GLY A 42 9.80 -4.67 -15.94
C GLY A 42 10.73 -5.04 -14.77
N LEU A 43 10.85 -4.20 -13.75
CA LEU A 43 11.69 -4.45 -12.57
C LEU A 43 10.85 -4.49 -11.29
N PRO A 44 11.26 -5.29 -10.28
CA PRO A 44 10.59 -5.30 -8.99
C PRO A 44 10.66 -3.91 -8.33
N PRO A 45 9.61 -3.51 -7.58
CA PRO A 45 9.60 -2.24 -6.90
C PRO A 45 10.67 -2.18 -5.81
N ILE A 46 11.33 -1.03 -5.71
CA ILE A 46 12.30 -0.73 -4.68
C ILE A 46 11.73 0.37 -3.79
N ARG A 47 11.92 0.24 -2.48
CA ARG A 47 11.51 1.27 -1.53
C ARG A 47 12.24 2.59 -1.80
N ARG A 48 11.53 3.72 -1.87
CA ARG A 48 12.18 5.05 -1.94
C ARG A 48 13.05 5.25 -0.70
N THR A 49 14.31 5.65 -0.87
CA THR A 49 15.22 5.86 0.28
C THR A 49 15.05 7.22 0.94
N THR A 50 14.32 8.14 0.30
CA THR A 50 14.07 9.52 0.77
C THR A 50 12.97 9.64 1.83
N PHE A 51 12.58 8.55 2.51
CA PHE A 51 11.76 8.63 3.73
C PHE A 51 12.57 9.20 4.91
N THR A 52 13.03 10.45 4.78
CA THR A 52 13.67 11.17 5.87
C THR A 52 12.62 11.63 6.88
N LEU A 53 12.79 11.19 8.13
CA LEU A 53 12.05 11.55 9.36
C LEU A 53 10.52 11.35 9.35
N GLN A 54 10.05 10.34 10.09
CA GLN A 54 8.71 10.24 10.71
C GLN A 54 7.50 10.80 9.92
N THR A 55 7.47 10.64 8.59
CA THR A 55 6.32 11.05 7.78
C THR A 55 5.25 9.97 7.78
N LYS A 56 3.97 10.36 7.68
CA LYS A 56 2.84 9.43 7.63
C LYS A 56 2.88 8.53 6.39
N TRP A 57 3.62 8.96 5.37
CA TRP A 57 4.07 8.14 4.24
C TRP A 57 4.76 6.83 4.65
N LYS A 58 5.71 6.90 5.60
CA LYS A 58 6.46 5.71 6.04
C LYS A 58 5.53 4.75 6.79
N ASP A 59 4.69 5.29 7.67
CA ASP A 59 3.71 4.51 8.42
C ASP A 59 2.74 3.80 7.47
N PHE A 60 2.20 4.54 6.48
CA PHE A 60 1.35 3.96 5.45
C PHE A 60 2.06 2.89 4.63
N HIS A 61 3.29 3.14 4.16
CA HIS A 61 4.04 2.16 3.38
C HIS A 61 4.21 0.85 4.16
N GLN A 62 4.54 0.95 5.45
CA GLN A 62 4.71 -0.22 6.31
C GLN A 62 3.39 -0.97 6.47
N VAL A 63 2.32 -0.28 6.90
CA VAL A 63 1.00 -0.88 7.11
C VAL A 63 0.46 -1.51 5.83
N TYR A 64 0.60 -0.83 4.68
CA TYR A 64 0.19 -1.38 3.40
C TYR A 64 0.96 -2.64 3.06
N THR A 65 2.28 -2.64 3.24
CA THR A 65 3.13 -3.80 2.97
C THR A 65 2.76 -4.97 3.88
N ASP A 66 2.51 -4.73 5.16
CA ASP A 66 2.14 -5.77 6.12
C ASP A 66 0.81 -6.44 5.75
N ILE A 67 -0.21 -5.63 5.43
CA ILE A 67 -1.53 -6.14 4.98
C ILE A 67 -1.41 -6.87 3.63
N LEU A 68 -0.60 -6.33 2.72
CA LEU A 68 -0.36 -6.93 1.41
C LEU A 68 0.31 -8.30 1.56
N GLN A 69 1.34 -8.43 2.40
CA GLN A 69 2.02 -9.71 2.66
C GLN A 69 1.12 -10.75 3.31
N ALA A 70 0.16 -10.32 4.12
CA ALA A 70 -0.86 -11.20 4.70
C ALA A 70 -1.97 -11.60 3.72
N THR A 71 -2.05 -10.95 2.55
CA THR A 71 -3.08 -11.21 1.54
C THR A 71 -2.45 -11.91 0.32
N PRO A 72 -2.99 -13.02 -0.18
CA PRO A 72 -2.52 -13.64 -1.42
C PRO A 72 -2.56 -12.64 -2.57
N HIS A 73 -1.40 -12.35 -3.17
CA HIS A 73 -1.28 -11.33 -4.20
C HIS A 73 -0.18 -11.64 -5.21
N GLU A 74 -0.25 -10.97 -6.35
CA GLU A 74 0.77 -10.93 -7.38
C GLU A 74 0.95 -9.49 -7.87
N LEU A 75 2.20 -9.08 -8.03
CA LEU A 75 2.57 -7.79 -8.60
C LEU A 75 3.10 -8.01 -10.02
N ASP A 76 2.46 -7.38 -11.00
CA ASP A 76 2.97 -7.34 -12.37
C ASP A 76 3.92 -6.15 -12.50
N ASN A 77 5.21 -6.43 -12.73
CA ASN A 77 6.24 -5.39 -12.84
C ASN A 77 6.22 -4.64 -14.19
N PHE A 78 5.62 -5.20 -15.24
CA PHE A 78 5.49 -4.54 -16.53
C PHE A 78 4.32 -3.56 -16.52
N THR A 79 3.17 -4.00 -16.04
CA THR A 79 1.98 -3.15 -15.97
C THR A 79 1.87 -2.35 -14.68
N GLN A 80 2.72 -2.65 -13.69
CA GLN A 80 2.72 -2.04 -12.36
C GLN A 80 1.35 -2.17 -11.70
N THR A 81 0.77 -3.36 -11.81
CA THR A 81 -0.56 -3.67 -11.29
C THR A 81 -0.49 -4.64 -10.11
N LEU A 82 -1.50 -4.55 -9.25
CA LEU A 82 -1.70 -5.45 -8.13
C LEU A 82 -2.91 -6.33 -8.42
N THR A 83 -2.67 -7.64 -8.48
CA THR A 83 -3.72 -8.65 -8.50
C THR A 83 -3.82 -9.26 -7.12
N LEU A 84 -5.02 -9.23 -6.54
CA LEU A 84 -5.32 -9.87 -5.27
C LEU A 84 -6.14 -11.12 -5.53
N PHE A 85 -5.81 -12.20 -4.84
CA PHE A 85 -6.56 -13.45 -4.92
C PHE A 85 -7.43 -13.60 -3.68
N PRO A 86 -8.69 -14.05 -3.82
CA PRO A 86 -9.50 -14.38 -2.66
C PRO A 86 -8.80 -15.51 -1.89
N THR A 87 -8.58 -15.30 -0.59
CA THR A 87 -8.32 -16.43 0.31
C THR A 87 -9.58 -17.27 0.35
N ASN A 88 -9.51 -18.50 -0.16
CA ASN A 88 -10.52 -19.51 0.10
C ASN A 88 -10.45 -19.87 1.59
N ASP A 89 -11.03 -19.03 2.43
CA ASP A 89 -11.40 -19.43 3.79
C ASP A 89 -12.63 -20.33 3.64
N ASN A 90 -12.39 -21.63 3.76
CA ASN A 90 -13.38 -22.69 3.62
C ASN A 90 -13.80 -23.17 5.00
#